data_AF-A0A8J2MVX4-F1
#
_entry.id   AF-A0A8J2MVX4-F1
#
_cell.length_a   1.000
_cell.length_b   1.000
_cell.length_c   1.000
_cell.angle_alpha   90.00
_cell.angle_beta   90.00
_cell.angle_gamma   90.00
#
_symmetry.space_group_name_H-M   'P 1'
#
loop_
_entity.id
_entity.type
_entity.pdbx_description
1 polymer ?
#
loop_
_entity_poly.entity_id
_entity_poly.type
_entity_poly.pdbx_seq_one_letter_code
_entity_poly.pdbx_strand_id
1 'polypeptide(L)'
;MAASPLPESGSIPLYALLVLVIGICCYFFFIGTAVVRLWFYKGALGPAPERFVVVKVEHKDAHHHATTADNNSESKAHADVMRNQRMTVFTHASLSAPVKDIAHSTALDYHVFSPATTTVNLRDIEDLSEIKNPKTRAYIAEEHRISRMPAFDADDCGTGDWFPDITLTNKPIESTSTHSKPLTPSQLGLTPTNRHDWLAIDEHYIEYHAARVHLLSRNRSSCIHVTPEGESACRELLQEVASFLVETHHNKFSFKTKHRKKHILNELTREDFALEQGSLEAHPLEVIARLCGEDFMVWARSESTRMWYL
;
A
#
# COMPACT_ATOMS: atom_id res chain seq x y z
N MET A 1 -81.91 24.50 -20.04
CA MET A 1 -80.98 23.59 -19.31
C MET A 1 -79.58 23.92 -19.81
N ALA A 2 -78.55 24.25 -19.02
CA ALA A 2 -78.39 24.48 -17.60
C ALA A 2 -77.11 25.37 -17.49
N ALA A 3 -77.10 26.36 -16.61
CA ALA A 3 -75.91 27.18 -16.36
C ALA A 3 -74.91 26.39 -15.50
N SER A 4 -73.67 26.30 -15.96
CA SER A 4 -72.55 25.68 -15.24
C SER A 4 -72.07 26.59 -14.09
N PRO A 5 -71.92 26.08 -12.85
CA PRO A 5 -71.41 26.88 -11.74
C PRO A 5 -69.89 27.04 -11.80
N LEU A 6 -69.41 28.25 -11.50
CA LEU A 6 -67.99 28.55 -11.32
C LEU A 6 -67.44 27.85 -10.06
N PRO A 7 -66.18 27.36 -10.08
CA PRO A 7 -65.59 26.68 -8.93
C PRO A 7 -65.26 27.68 -7.82
N GLU A 8 -65.83 27.45 -6.63
CA GLU A 8 -65.50 28.21 -5.42
C GLU A 8 -64.03 28.03 -5.04
N SER A 9 -63.35 29.15 -4.77
CA SER A 9 -61.96 29.17 -4.32
C SER A 9 -61.85 28.54 -2.93
N GLY A 10 -61.27 27.35 -2.85
CA GLY A 10 -60.94 26.70 -1.58
C GLY A 10 -60.00 27.57 -0.75
N SER A 11 -60.48 28.03 0.40
CA SER A 11 -59.69 28.74 1.39
C SER A 11 -58.60 27.82 1.94
N ILE A 12 -57.33 28.17 1.71
CA ILE A 12 -56.18 27.43 2.23
C ILE A 12 -56.28 27.45 3.76
N PRO A 13 -56.21 26.29 4.43
CA PRO A 13 -56.37 26.25 5.87
C PRO A 13 -55.20 26.97 6.55
N LEU A 14 -55.50 27.77 7.57
CA LEU A 14 -54.57 28.68 8.23
C LEU A 14 -53.30 28.00 8.76
N TYR A 15 -53.40 26.72 9.16
CA TYR A 15 -52.23 25.94 9.61
C TYR A 15 -51.22 25.67 8.47
N ALA A 16 -51.68 25.54 7.22
CA ALA A 16 -50.80 25.31 6.07
C ALA A 16 -49.97 26.57 5.75
N LEU A 17 -50.59 27.75 5.87
CA LEU A 17 -49.87 29.03 5.77
C LEU A 17 -48.85 29.19 6.90
N LEU A 18 -49.19 28.81 8.13
CA LEU A 18 -48.28 28.89 9.27
C LEU A 18 -47.04 27.99 9.09
N VAL A 19 -47.24 26.74 8.63
CA VAL A 19 -46.12 25.82 8.34
C VAL A 19 -45.23 26.35 7.22
N LEU A 20 -45.83 26.93 6.16
CA LEU A 20 -45.09 27.53 5.06
C LEU A 20 -44.23 28.71 5.51
N VAL A 21 -44.78 29.58 6.36
CA VAL A 21 -44.04 30.73 6.93
C VAL A 21 -42.87 30.24 7.80
N ILE A 22 -43.08 29.22 8.65
CA ILE A 22 -42.01 28.65 9.47
C ILE A 22 -40.90 28.05 8.58
N GLY A 23 -41.29 27.31 7.52
CA GLY A 23 -40.34 26.75 6.57
C GLY A 23 -39.49 27.81 5.86
N ILE A 24 -40.12 28.93 5.46
CA ILE A 24 -39.43 30.07 4.86
C ILE A 24 -38.45 30.70 5.86
N CYS A 25 -38.83 30.89 7.12
CA CYS A 25 -37.94 31.41 8.16
C CYS A 25 -36.72 30.51 8.39
N CYS A 26 -36.91 29.20 8.48
CA CYS A 26 -35.80 28.24 8.62
C CYS A 26 -34.88 28.26 7.39
N TYR A 27 -35.44 28.39 6.19
CA TYR A 27 -34.67 28.47 4.95
C TYR A 27 -33.78 29.71 4.90
N PHE A 28 -34.31 30.89 5.27
CA PHE A 28 -33.51 32.12 5.33
C PHE A 28 -32.44 32.09 6.42
N PHE A 29 -32.71 31.46 7.57
CA PHE A 29 -31.70 31.24 8.59
C PHE A 29 -30.54 30.37 8.06
N PHE A 30 -30.86 29.27 7.37
CA PHE A 30 -29.85 28.41 6.72
C PHE A 30 -29.02 29.19 5.69
N ILE A 31 -29.67 29.92 4.78
CA ILE A 31 -28.96 30.76 3.79
C ILE A 31 -28.04 31.77 4.48
N GLY A 32 -28.52 32.45 5.52
CA GLY A 32 -27.72 33.42 6.26
C GLY A 32 -26.44 32.79 6.83
N THR A 33 -26.54 31.62 7.45
CA THR A 33 -25.36 30.89 7.95
C THR A 33 -24.43 30.44 6.85
N ALA A 34 -24.95 30.00 5.70
CA ALA A 34 -24.15 29.60 4.55
C ALA A 34 -23.40 30.79 3.92
N VAL A 35 -24.04 31.96 3.81
CA VAL A 35 -23.42 33.18 3.26
C VAL A 35 -22.32 33.70 4.19
N VAL A 36 -22.56 33.76 5.50
CA VAL A 36 -21.53 34.16 6.48
C VAL A 36 -20.35 33.20 6.43
N ARG A 37 -20.61 31.90 6.29
CA ARG A 37 -19.56 30.88 6.16
C ARG A 37 -18.77 31.08 4.87
N LEU A 38 -19.43 31.27 3.74
CA LEU A 38 -18.80 31.50 2.44
C LEU A 38 -17.96 32.78 2.43
N TRP A 39 -18.43 33.83 3.10
CA TRP A 39 -17.72 35.09 3.27
C TRP A 39 -16.51 34.96 4.20
N PHE A 40 -16.67 34.30 5.35
CA PHE A 40 -15.59 34.05 6.30
C PHE A 40 -14.45 33.25 5.67
N TYR A 41 -14.78 32.31 4.78
CA TYR A 41 -13.78 31.54 4.05
C TYR A 41 -13.36 32.17 2.71
N LYS A 42 -13.79 33.39 2.35
CA LYS A 42 -13.48 34.06 1.07
C LYS A 42 -13.62 33.15 -0.16
N GLY A 43 -14.60 32.24 -0.16
CA GLY A 43 -14.80 31.27 -1.25
C GLY A 43 -13.83 30.07 -1.28
N ALA A 44 -12.92 29.92 -0.30
CA ALA A 44 -12.13 28.71 -0.13
C ALA A 44 -12.93 27.66 0.67
N LEU A 45 -13.13 26.46 0.12
CA LEU A 45 -13.84 25.37 0.81
C LEU A 45 -13.04 24.73 1.97
N GLY A 46 -12.06 25.42 2.53
CA GLY A 46 -11.24 24.97 3.66
C GLY A 46 -9.88 25.67 3.68
N PRO A 47 -9.13 25.60 4.80
CA PRO A 47 -7.73 26.02 4.81
C PRO A 47 -6.96 25.22 3.76
N ALA A 48 -6.10 25.89 2.98
CA ALA A 48 -5.21 25.20 2.05
C ALA A 48 -4.40 24.16 2.83
N PRO A 49 -4.23 22.93 2.33
CA PRO A 49 -3.50 21.90 3.05
C PRO A 49 -2.02 22.30 3.16
N GLU A 50 -1.61 22.78 4.33
CA GLU A 50 -0.21 23.05 4.65
C GLU A 50 0.50 21.72 4.94
N ARG A 51 1.59 21.44 4.21
CA ARG A 51 2.41 20.23 4.40
C ARG A 51 3.54 20.56 5.36
N PHE A 52 3.48 20.01 6.57
CA PHE A 52 4.54 20.16 7.57
C PHE A 52 5.47 18.94 7.56
N VAL A 53 6.77 19.17 7.63
CA VAL A 53 7.75 18.11 7.90
C VAL A 53 8.18 18.22 9.36
N VAL A 54 7.96 17.14 10.09
CA VAL A 54 8.28 17.03 11.51
C VAL A 54 9.75 16.66 11.64
N VAL A 55 10.60 17.63 12.01
CA VAL A 55 12.04 17.40 12.21
C VAL A 55 12.31 17.24 13.71
N LYS A 56 12.84 16.09 14.13
CA LYS A 56 13.36 15.90 15.49
C LYS A 56 14.68 16.65 15.63
N VAL A 57 14.69 17.70 16.44
CA VAL A 57 15.92 18.39 16.84
C VAL A 57 16.60 17.53 17.89
N GLU A 58 17.69 16.89 17.52
CA GLU A 58 18.52 16.15 18.46
C GLU A 58 19.40 17.17 19.21
N HIS A 59 19.05 17.47 20.46
CA HIS A 59 19.85 18.32 21.34
C HIS A 59 21.19 17.65 21.63
N LYS A 60 22.28 18.35 21.32
CA LYS A 60 23.64 17.87 21.49
C LYS A 60 24.19 18.29 22.86
N ASP A 61 23.51 17.93 23.94
CA ASP A 61 23.91 18.29 25.30
C ASP A 61 23.99 17.05 26.21
N ALA A 62 24.87 16.08 25.88
CA ALA A 62 25.30 15.05 26.83
C ALA A 62 26.51 14.21 26.36
N HIS A 63 27.54 14.78 25.71
CA HIS A 63 28.82 14.05 25.53
C HIS A 63 30.03 14.98 25.63
N HIS A 64 30.16 15.66 26.77
CA HIS A 64 31.44 16.15 27.27
C HIS A 64 31.70 15.56 28.66
N HIS A 65 31.72 14.23 28.78
CA HIS A 65 32.41 13.52 29.87
C HIS A 65 32.57 12.05 29.48
N ALA A 66 33.59 11.77 28.65
CA ALA A 66 34.35 10.52 28.61
C ALA A 66 35.44 10.65 27.52
N THR A 67 36.28 11.67 27.62
CA THR A 67 37.66 11.53 27.16
C THR A 67 38.33 10.56 28.12
N THR A 68 38.72 9.38 27.64
CA THR A 68 40.01 8.70 27.85
C THR A 68 39.86 7.23 27.41
N ALA A 69 40.45 6.86 26.25
CA ALA A 69 41.20 5.62 26.01
C ALA A 69 41.43 5.40 24.51
N ASP A 70 42.66 5.71 24.11
CA ASP A 70 43.49 5.22 23.00
C ASP A 70 42.92 4.32 21.88
N ASN A 71 42.98 4.87 20.66
CA ASN A 71 43.91 4.55 19.56
C ASN A 71 44.11 3.11 19.04
N ASN A 72 43.83 3.01 17.72
CA ASN A 72 44.50 2.28 16.63
C ASN A 72 43.93 0.95 16.11
N SER A 73 43.32 1.00 14.92
CA SER A 73 43.99 0.57 13.68
C SER A 73 43.11 0.82 12.43
N GLU A 74 43.74 1.34 11.39
CA GLU A 74 43.19 1.59 10.06
C GLU A 74 42.83 0.29 9.32
N SER A 75 41.75 0.30 8.54
CA SER A 75 41.76 -0.26 7.18
C SER A 75 40.59 0.26 6.35
N LYS A 76 40.94 0.54 5.09
CA LYS A 76 40.20 1.30 4.08
C LYS A 76 39.13 0.46 3.36
N ALA A 77 38.07 1.20 2.98
CA ALA A 77 37.41 1.22 1.67
C ALA A 77 36.40 0.12 1.26
N HIS A 78 35.46 0.62 0.45
CA HIS A 78 34.49 -0.01 -0.44
C HIS A 78 33.13 -0.42 0.15
N ALA A 79 32.11 0.42 -0.08
CA ALA A 79 31.12 0.13 -1.12
C ALA A 79 30.05 1.24 -1.18
N ASP A 80 30.15 2.08 -2.20
CA ASP A 80 29.00 2.77 -2.80
C ASP A 80 28.06 1.71 -3.38
N VAL A 81 26.87 1.55 -2.80
CA VAL A 81 25.68 1.07 -3.53
C VAL A 81 24.48 1.87 -3.03
N MET A 82 24.21 2.97 -3.72
CA MET A 82 22.96 3.71 -3.66
C MET A 82 21.80 2.81 -4.13
N ARG A 83 20.97 2.34 -3.19
CA ARG A 83 19.60 1.89 -3.50
C ARG A 83 18.64 3.01 -3.14
N ASN A 84 18.23 3.77 -4.16
CA ASN A 84 17.05 4.62 -4.11
C ASN A 84 15.81 3.73 -3.98
N GLN A 85 15.39 3.46 -2.75
CA GLN A 85 14.02 3.02 -2.47
C GLN A 85 13.19 4.24 -2.09
N ARG A 86 12.33 4.67 -3.01
CA ARG A 86 11.16 5.49 -2.67
C ARG A 86 10.25 4.64 -1.78
N MET A 87 10.16 5.00 -0.50
CA MET A 87 9.18 4.45 0.45
C MET A 87 8.33 5.62 0.95
N THR A 88 7.10 5.74 0.44
CA THR A 88 6.05 6.53 1.09
C THR A 88 5.49 5.69 2.23
N VAL A 89 5.98 5.90 3.44
CA VAL A 89 5.47 5.22 4.65
C VAL A 89 4.30 6.04 5.19
N PHE A 90 3.06 5.60 4.95
CA PHE A 90 1.93 5.98 5.79
C PHE A 90 1.94 5.06 7.02
N THR A 91 2.37 5.57 8.17
CA THR A 91 2.34 4.80 9.42
C THR A 91 0.90 4.70 9.93
N HIS A 92 0.35 3.48 9.92
CA HIS A 92 -0.99 3.10 10.39
C HIS A 92 -1.21 3.22 11.93
N ALA A 93 -0.29 3.85 12.66
CA ALA A 93 -0.29 3.89 14.13
C ALA A 93 -1.21 4.96 14.75
N SER A 94 -1.93 5.74 13.94
CA SER A 94 -2.79 6.84 14.40
C SER A 94 -4.29 6.51 14.47
N LEU A 95 -4.69 5.25 14.25
CA LEU A 95 -6.12 4.86 14.20
C LEU A 95 -6.66 4.13 15.45
N SER A 96 -5.90 3.99 16.54
CA SER A 96 -6.45 3.47 17.80
C SER A 96 -6.87 4.61 18.74
N ALA A 97 -8.12 5.04 18.64
CA ALA A 97 -8.77 5.87 19.65
C ALA A 97 -9.36 5.00 20.77
N PRO A 98 -9.27 5.39 22.06
CA PRO A 98 -10.27 5.03 23.04
C PRO A 98 -11.34 6.12 23.11
N VAL A 99 -12.58 5.67 23.08
CA VAL A 99 -13.83 6.43 23.18
C VAL A 99 -13.98 7.05 24.58
N LYS A 100 -14.19 8.37 24.66
CA LYS A 100 -15.29 8.98 25.44
C LYS A 100 -15.47 10.46 25.08
N ASP A 101 -16.72 10.84 24.85
CA ASP A 101 -17.19 12.20 24.62
C ASP A 101 -16.71 13.19 25.69
N ILE A 102 -16.30 14.38 25.25
CA ILE A 102 -16.74 15.72 25.71
C ILE A 102 -15.92 16.73 24.91
N ALA A 103 -16.58 17.41 23.97
CA ALA A 103 -16.02 18.53 23.24
C ALA A 103 -16.06 19.78 24.12
N HIS A 104 -14.94 20.17 24.76
CA HIS A 104 -14.70 21.56 25.15
C HIS A 104 -13.21 21.87 25.19
N SER A 105 -12.81 22.85 24.37
CA SER A 105 -11.77 23.85 24.61
C SER A 105 -11.02 23.72 25.94
N THR A 106 -9.78 23.20 25.92
CA THR A 106 -8.71 23.64 26.83
C THR A 106 -7.36 23.33 26.18
N ALA A 107 -6.94 24.18 25.25
CA ALA A 107 -5.52 24.42 25.05
C ALA A 107 -5.06 25.18 26.29
N LEU A 108 -4.40 24.49 27.22
CA LEU A 108 -3.49 25.01 28.26
C LEU A 108 -3.34 23.91 29.33
N ASP A 109 -2.46 22.95 29.09
CA ASP A 109 -1.88 22.14 30.16
C ASP A 109 -0.35 22.27 30.07
N TYR A 110 0.28 22.83 31.11
CA TYR A 110 1.64 23.39 31.07
C TYR A 110 2.72 22.38 31.48
N HIS A 111 2.38 21.11 31.77
CA HIS A 111 3.34 20.16 32.35
C HIS A 111 3.61 18.86 31.57
N VAL A 112 3.22 18.78 30.30
CA VAL A 112 3.59 17.63 29.43
C VAL A 112 4.10 18.11 28.07
N PHE A 113 5.20 18.85 28.06
CA PHE A 113 5.96 19.08 26.82
C PHE A 113 7.22 18.20 26.81
N SER A 114 7.18 17.20 25.94
CA SER A 114 8.37 16.60 25.33
C SER A 114 9.22 17.72 24.70
N PRO A 115 10.57 17.67 24.73
CA PRO A 115 11.38 18.76 24.19
C PRO A 115 11.06 18.97 22.71
N ALA A 116 10.86 20.25 22.38
CA ALA A 116 10.24 20.77 21.17
C ALA A 116 10.56 19.98 19.89
N THR A 117 9.52 19.42 19.29
CA THR A 117 9.55 19.03 17.89
C THR A 117 9.27 20.27 17.06
N THR A 118 10.28 20.83 16.40
CA THR A 118 10.12 22.00 15.55
C THR A 118 9.43 21.56 14.25
N THR A 119 8.18 21.98 14.07
CA THR A 119 7.48 21.90 12.77
C THR A 119 8.00 23.04 11.90
N VAL A 120 8.75 22.72 10.84
CA VAL A 120 9.22 23.72 9.89
C VAL A 120 8.34 23.63 8.64
N ASN A 121 7.79 24.77 8.22
CA ASN A 121 7.04 24.85 6.98
C ASN A 121 8.00 24.70 5.80
N LEU A 122 7.70 23.79 4.87
CA LEU A 122 8.59 23.47 3.75
C LEU A 122 8.84 24.66 2.81
N ARG A 123 7.97 25.68 2.87
CA ARG A 123 8.08 26.89 2.04
C ARG A 123 9.05 27.93 2.60
N ASP A 124 9.41 27.85 3.88
CA ASP A 124 10.23 28.86 4.57
C ASP A 124 11.73 28.50 4.61
N ILE A 125 12.11 27.33 4.06
CA ILE A 125 13.50 26.85 4.06
C ILE A 125 14.18 27.26 2.75
N GLU A 126 14.78 28.45 2.72
CA GLU A 126 15.55 28.92 1.56
C GLU A 126 17.00 28.40 1.59
N ASP A 127 17.57 28.20 2.78
CA ASP A 127 18.97 27.76 2.96
C ASP A 127 19.06 26.33 3.54
N LEU A 128 19.46 25.39 2.69
CA LEU A 128 19.60 23.96 3.00
C LEU A 128 20.80 23.65 3.94
N SER A 129 21.66 24.63 4.20
CA SER A 129 22.89 24.46 4.98
C SER A 129 22.66 24.36 6.50
N GLU A 130 21.51 24.84 7.01
CA GLU A 130 21.15 24.78 8.43
C GLU A 130 20.71 23.38 8.89
N ILE A 131 20.32 22.50 7.96
CA ILE A 131 19.81 21.16 8.27
C ILE A 131 20.98 20.17 8.42
N LYS A 132 21.27 19.78 9.67
CA LYS A 132 22.35 18.84 10.02
C LYS A 132 22.15 17.42 9.45
N ASN A 133 20.91 16.95 9.25
CA ASN A 133 20.65 15.57 8.83
C ASN A 133 20.74 15.43 7.30
N PRO A 134 21.65 14.58 6.76
CA PRO A 134 21.85 14.46 5.32
C PRO A 134 20.64 13.89 4.58
N LYS A 135 19.85 13.00 5.22
CA LYS A 135 18.64 12.43 4.62
C LYS A 135 17.52 13.46 4.50
N THR A 136 17.33 14.26 5.53
CA THR A 136 16.33 15.34 5.55
C THR A 136 16.66 16.41 4.52
N ARG A 137 17.94 16.77 4.40
CA ARG A 137 18.43 17.71 3.39
C ARG A 137 18.18 17.22 1.96
N ALA A 138 18.44 15.94 1.69
CA ALA A 138 18.17 15.35 0.37
C ALA A 138 16.68 15.34 0.02
N TYR A 139 15.82 15.03 1.00
CA TYR A 139 14.37 15.06 0.83
C TYR A 139 13.84 16.46 0.51
N ILE A 140 14.25 17.47 1.27
CA ILE A 140 13.81 18.86 1.07
C ILE A 140 14.32 19.39 -0.28
N ALA A 141 15.58 19.10 -0.64
CA ALA A 141 16.12 19.48 -1.95
C ALA A 141 15.33 18.88 -3.13
N GLU A 142 14.87 17.63 -3.00
CA GLU A 142 14.06 16.97 -4.01
C GLU A 142 12.64 17.57 -4.09
N GLU A 143 12.01 17.90 -2.96
CA GLU A 143 10.73 18.62 -2.94
C GLU A 143 10.85 20.02 -3.57
N HIS A 144 11.92 20.79 -3.29
CA HIS A 144 12.19 22.05 -3.99
C HIS A 144 12.47 21.88 -5.48
N ARG A 145 13.01 20.73 -5.90
CA ARG A 145 13.19 20.42 -7.31
C ARG A 145 11.84 20.18 -7.97
N ILE A 146 10.97 19.38 -7.34
CA ILE A 146 9.63 19.03 -7.85
C ILE A 146 8.71 20.26 -7.86
N SER A 147 8.76 21.13 -6.85
CA SER A 147 7.94 22.34 -6.79
C SER A 147 8.31 23.38 -7.86
N ARG A 148 9.55 23.35 -8.35
CA ARG A 148 10.03 24.17 -9.46
C ARG A 148 9.84 23.51 -10.82
N MET A 149 9.39 22.26 -10.88
CA MET A 149 8.98 21.69 -12.15
C MET A 149 7.76 22.49 -12.62
N PRO A 150 7.70 22.87 -13.91
CA PRO A 150 6.49 23.48 -14.44
C PRO A 150 5.33 22.57 -14.09
N ALA A 151 4.22 23.14 -13.61
CA ALA A 151 2.99 22.38 -13.51
C ALA A 151 2.78 21.73 -14.88
N PHE A 152 2.53 20.43 -14.88
CA PHE A 152 2.17 19.73 -16.09
C PHE A 152 0.89 20.41 -16.58
N ASP A 153 1.00 21.31 -17.56
CA ASP A 153 -0.17 21.89 -18.20
C ASP A 153 -0.92 20.70 -18.78
N ALA A 154 -2.06 20.39 -18.17
CA ALA A 154 -2.82 19.17 -18.44
C ALA A 154 -3.50 19.20 -19.83
N ASP A 155 -2.96 19.94 -20.78
CA ASP A 155 -3.54 20.18 -22.09
C ASP A 155 -2.47 20.26 -23.19
N ASP A 156 -1.50 19.34 -23.14
CA ASP A 156 -0.60 19.05 -24.27
C ASP A 156 -1.03 17.79 -25.03
N CYS A 157 -2.31 17.40 -24.86
CA CYS A 157 -3.01 16.54 -25.81
C CYS A 157 -3.29 17.40 -27.05
N GLY A 158 -2.23 17.73 -27.81
CA GLY A 158 -2.29 18.64 -28.94
C GLY A 158 -3.51 18.41 -29.83
N THR A 159 -4.02 19.48 -30.43
CA THR A 159 -5.28 19.57 -31.19
C THR A 159 -5.43 18.59 -32.37
N GLY A 160 -4.48 17.68 -32.59
CA GLY A 160 -4.49 16.69 -33.67
C GLY A 160 -4.10 17.28 -35.04
N ASP A 161 -3.96 18.60 -35.14
CA ASP A 161 -3.69 19.31 -36.39
C ASP A 161 -2.36 18.91 -37.07
N TRP A 162 -1.40 18.41 -36.28
CA TRP A 162 -0.10 17.93 -36.77
C TRP A 162 -0.12 16.51 -37.34
N PHE A 163 -1.26 15.82 -37.27
CA PHE A 163 -1.42 14.45 -37.75
C PHE A 163 -2.59 14.34 -38.75
N PRO A 164 -2.49 14.99 -39.93
CA PRO A 164 -3.58 15.07 -40.90
C PRO A 164 -3.99 13.72 -41.50
N ASP A 165 -3.10 12.72 -41.45
CA ASP A 165 -3.36 11.36 -41.94
C ASP A 165 -4.05 10.46 -40.89
N ILE A 166 -4.17 10.91 -39.64
CA ILE A 166 -4.92 10.19 -38.61
C ILE A 166 -6.37 10.63 -38.69
N THR A 167 -7.23 9.75 -39.18
CA THR A 167 -8.68 10.00 -39.18
C THR A 167 -9.15 10.26 -37.74
N LEU A 168 -9.63 11.48 -37.46
CA LEU A 168 -10.26 11.79 -36.17
C LEU A 168 -11.47 10.86 -35.97
N THR A 169 -11.31 9.88 -35.10
CA THR A 169 -12.45 9.07 -34.65
C THR A 169 -13.19 9.86 -33.58
N ASN A 170 -14.19 10.64 -34.00
CA ASN A 170 -15.13 11.30 -33.10
C ASN A 170 -16.13 10.33 -32.47
N LYS A 171 -16.05 9.06 -32.87
CA LYS A 171 -16.70 7.98 -32.15
C LYS A 171 -15.83 7.69 -30.93
N PRO A 172 -16.36 7.74 -29.69
CA PRO A 172 -15.61 7.24 -28.56
C PRO A 172 -15.08 5.87 -28.95
N ILE A 173 -13.79 5.62 -28.72
CA ILE A 173 -13.25 4.26 -28.80
C ILE A 173 -14.26 3.45 -28.00
N GLU A 174 -15.04 2.61 -28.68
CA GLU A 174 -16.04 1.77 -28.03
C GLU A 174 -15.28 1.12 -26.88
N SER A 175 -15.67 1.46 -25.64
CA SER A 175 -14.98 1.07 -24.42
C SER A 175 -14.56 -0.37 -24.60
N THR A 176 -13.25 -0.58 -24.78
CA THR A 176 -12.65 -1.76 -25.39
C THR A 176 -13.53 -2.96 -25.16
N SER A 177 -14.26 -3.36 -26.21
CA SER A 177 -15.11 -4.55 -26.29
C SER A 177 -15.36 -5.23 -24.95
N THR A 178 -16.57 -5.06 -24.40
CA THR A 178 -17.24 -6.07 -23.55
C THR A 178 -16.35 -6.67 -22.47
N HIS A 179 -16.29 -6.07 -21.28
CA HIS A 179 -16.17 -6.77 -19.99
C HIS A 179 -15.57 -8.17 -20.14
N SER A 180 -14.30 -8.28 -20.53
CA SER A 180 -13.76 -9.56 -21.00
C SER A 180 -13.88 -10.49 -19.81
N LYS A 181 -14.79 -11.47 -19.91
CA LYS A 181 -15.00 -12.40 -18.80
C LYS A 181 -13.61 -12.92 -18.45
N PRO A 182 -13.20 -12.84 -17.17
CA PRO A 182 -11.87 -13.27 -16.78
C PRO A 182 -11.66 -14.67 -17.35
N LEU A 183 -10.54 -14.86 -18.05
CA LEU A 183 -10.22 -16.13 -18.68
C LEU A 183 -10.37 -17.22 -17.63
N THR A 184 -11.25 -18.18 -17.91
CA THR A 184 -11.42 -19.32 -17.02
C THR A 184 -10.16 -20.18 -17.10
N PRO A 185 -9.81 -20.95 -16.05
CA PRO A 185 -8.67 -21.85 -16.10
C PRO A 185 -8.66 -22.74 -17.35
N SER A 186 -9.83 -23.22 -17.78
CA SER A 186 -9.99 -24.02 -19.00
C SER A 186 -9.63 -23.26 -20.28
N GLN A 187 -9.89 -21.95 -20.37
CA GLN A 187 -9.47 -21.12 -21.51
C GLN A 187 -7.96 -20.90 -21.55
N LEU A 188 -7.28 -21.04 -20.40
CA LEU A 188 -5.82 -21.00 -20.27
C LEU A 188 -5.19 -22.39 -20.51
N GLY A 189 -5.99 -23.40 -20.88
CA GLY A 189 -5.53 -24.78 -21.02
C GLY A 189 -5.23 -25.47 -19.69
N LEU A 190 -5.68 -24.91 -18.58
CA LEU A 190 -5.46 -25.45 -17.24
C LEU A 190 -6.62 -26.37 -16.85
N THR A 191 -6.27 -27.55 -16.34
CA THR A 191 -7.22 -28.49 -15.73
C THR A 191 -7.18 -28.33 -14.21
N PRO A 192 -8.32 -28.14 -13.54
CA PRO A 192 -8.36 -28.11 -12.08
C PRO A 192 -7.96 -29.48 -11.54
N THR A 193 -7.02 -29.51 -10.60
CA THR A 193 -6.57 -30.73 -9.92
C THR A 193 -7.33 -30.90 -8.60
N ASN A 194 -7.69 -32.14 -8.26
CA ASN A 194 -8.27 -32.45 -6.96
C ASN A 194 -7.19 -32.25 -5.88
N ARG A 195 -7.55 -31.63 -4.75
CA ARG A 195 -6.62 -31.42 -3.64
C ARG A 195 -5.94 -32.72 -3.21
N HIS A 196 -6.66 -33.85 -3.17
CA HIS A 196 -6.07 -35.14 -2.76
C HIS A 196 -4.94 -35.63 -3.67
N ASP A 197 -4.96 -35.23 -4.95
CA ASP A 197 -3.98 -35.62 -5.96
C ASP A 197 -2.97 -34.49 -6.25
N TRP A 198 -2.86 -33.51 -5.35
CA TRP A 198 -2.13 -32.28 -5.65
C TRP A 198 -0.61 -32.47 -5.73
N LEU A 199 0.01 -33.08 -4.72
CA LEU A 199 1.47 -33.28 -4.66
C LEU A 199 1.81 -34.75 -4.39
N ALA A 200 2.57 -35.35 -5.30
CA ALA A 200 2.92 -36.76 -5.25
C ALA A 200 4.37 -36.96 -4.79
N ILE A 201 4.55 -37.82 -3.78
CA ILE A 201 5.89 -38.21 -3.31
C ILE A 201 6.13 -39.66 -3.71
N ASP A 202 6.71 -39.82 -4.89
CA ASP A 202 7.00 -41.11 -5.52
C ASP A 202 8.32 -41.74 -5.00
N GLU A 203 8.72 -42.85 -5.63
CA GLU A 203 9.96 -43.57 -5.31
C GLU A 203 11.23 -42.81 -5.75
N HIS A 204 11.13 -41.93 -6.74
CA HIS A 204 12.24 -41.15 -7.30
C HIS A 204 12.44 -39.80 -6.57
N TYR A 205 11.61 -39.51 -5.56
CA TYR A 205 11.65 -38.27 -4.79
C TYR A 205 13.07 -37.84 -4.36
N ILE A 206 13.87 -38.77 -3.84
CA ILE A 206 15.24 -38.48 -3.38
C ILE A 206 16.16 -38.08 -4.55
N GLU A 207 16.01 -38.72 -5.71
CA GLU A 207 16.78 -38.41 -6.90
C GLU A 207 16.43 -37.02 -7.44
N TYR A 208 15.13 -36.72 -7.53
CA TYR A 208 14.65 -35.38 -7.91
C TYR A 208 15.09 -34.32 -6.92
N HIS A 209 15.01 -34.60 -5.62
CA HIS A 209 15.50 -33.70 -4.59
C HIS A 209 16.98 -33.38 -4.76
N ALA A 210 17.84 -34.40 -4.95
CA ALA A 210 19.27 -34.21 -5.17
C ALA A 210 19.56 -33.39 -6.44
N ALA A 211 18.84 -33.66 -7.53
CA ALA A 211 18.95 -32.90 -8.77
C ALA A 211 18.54 -31.43 -8.59
N ARG A 212 17.45 -31.16 -7.87
CA ARG A 212 16.98 -29.81 -7.57
C ARG A 212 17.95 -29.05 -6.67
N VAL A 213 18.50 -29.68 -5.63
CA VAL A 213 19.54 -29.08 -4.78
C VAL A 213 20.77 -28.71 -5.62
N HIS A 214 21.21 -29.61 -6.50
CA HIS A 214 22.32 -29.33 -7.41
C HIS A 214 22.02 -28.13 -8.32
N LEU A 215 20.84 -28.11 -8.94
CA LEU A 215 20.42 -27.07 -9.87
C LEU A 215 20.27 -25.70 -9.18
N LEU A 216 19.67 -25.66 -7.99
CA LEU A 216 19.55 -24.45 -7.18
C LEU A 216 20.92 -23.94 -6.73
N SER A 217 21.87 -24.82 -6.39
CA SER A 217 23.22 -24.40 -6.00
C SER A 217 23.99 -23.72 -7.14
N ARG A 218 23.74 -24.14 -8.38
CA ARG A 218 24.48 -23.67 -9.57
C ARG A 218 23.82 -22.46 -10.23
N ASN A 219 22.50 -22.51 -10.41
CA ASN A 219 21.74 -21.58 -11.26
C ASN A 219 20.54 -20.95 -10.54
N ARG A 220 20.61 -20.74 -9.23
CA ARG A 220 19.52 -20.19 -8.41
C ARG A 220 18.73 -19.03 -9.06
N SER A 221 19.44 -18.06 -9.63
CA SER A 221 18.86 -16.85 -10.22
C SER A 221 18.07 -17.10 -11.51
N SER A 222 18.26 -18.25 -12.16
CA SER A 222 17.49 -18.66 -13.34
C SER A 222 16.29 -19.55 -12.98
N CYS A 223 16.19 -19.97 -11.72
CA CYS A 223 15.17 -20.91 -11.26
C CYS A 223 14.11 -20.22 -10.41
N ILE A 224 14.51 -19.17 -9.69
CA ILE A 224 13.63 -18.43 -8.80
C ILE A 224 13.48 -17.01 -9.32
N HIS A 225 12.28 -16.71 -9.81
CA HIS A 225 11.89 -15.39 -10.28
C HIS A 225 10.63 -14.97 -9.52
N VAL A 226 10.71 -13.84 -8.81
CA VAL A 226 9.62 -13.31 -8.01
C VAL A 226 9.60 -11.80 -8.13
N THR A 227 8.41 -11.27 -8.43
CA THR A 227 8.12 -9.84 -8.36
C THR A 227 7.86 -9.44 -6.91
N PRO A 228 8.14 -8.20 -6.49
CA PRO A 228 7.90 -7.76 -5.12
C PRO A 228 6.45 -7.98 -4.65
N GLU A 229 5.48 -7.90 -5.56
CA GLU A 229 4.07 -8.14 -5.28
C GLU A 229 3.76 -9.63 -5.01
N GLY A 230 4.54 -10.55 -5.59
CA GLY A 230 4.37 -12.00 -5.46
C GLY A 230 4.96 -12.62 -4.19
N GLU A 231 5.75 -11.86 -3.42
CA GLU A 231 6.40 -12.33 -2.17
C GLU A 231 5.39 -12.87 -1.14
N SER A 232 4.24 -12.23 -1.00
CA SER A 232 3.18 -12.68 -0.08
C SER A 232 2.56 -14.00 -0.54
N ALA A 233 2.27 -14.10 -1.84
CA ALA A 233 1.69 -15.30 -2.43
C ALA A 233 2.66 -16.50 -2.34
N CYS A 234 3.96 -16.27 -2.51
CA CYS A 234 4.98 -17.32 -2.33
C CYS A 234 5.01 -17.88 -0.90
N ARG A 235 4.78 -17.03 0.11
CA ARG A 235 4.68 -17.48 1.51
C ARG A 235 3.42 -18.26 1.80
N GLU A 236 2.29 -17.78 1.28
CA GLU A 236 1.01 -18.48 1.41
C GLU A 236 1.12 -19.88 0.78
N LEU A 237 1.72 -19.96 -0.41
CA LEU A 237 2.00 -21.21 -1.08
C LEU A 237 2.87 -22.14 -0.22
N LEU A 238 3.92 -21.64 0.42
CA LEU A 238 4.78 -22.45 1.29
C LEU A 238 3.99 -23.04 2.47
N GLN A 239 3.09 -22.26 3.06
CA GLN A 239 2.25 -22.73 4.17
C GLN A 239 1.26 -23.79 3.71
N GLU A 240 0.65 -23.61 2.53
CA GLU A 240 -0.30 -24.56 1.97
C GLU A 240 0.37 -25.87 1.58
N VAL A 241 1.53 -25.81 0.91
CA VAL A 241 2.36 -26.98 0.58
C VAL A 241 2.76 -27.73 1.84
N ALA A 242 3.29 -27.02 2.84
CA ALA A 242 3.72 -27.66 4.09
C ALA A 242 2.56 -28.34 4.82
N SER A 243 1.38 -27.73 4.83
CA SER A 243 0.18 -28.31 5.44
C SER A 243 -0.29 -29.54 4.67
N PHE A 244 -0.34 -29.46 3.34
CA PHE A 244 -0.71 -30.59 2.49
C PHE A 244 0.22 -31.80 2.65
N LEU A 245 1.53 -31.56 2.69
CA LEU A 245 2.53 -32.63 2.82
C LEU A 245 2.41 -33.35 4.17
N VAL A 246 2.19 -32.62 5.26
CA VAL A 246 2.01 -33.23 6.58
C VAL A 246 0.67 -33.96 6.69
N GLU A 247 -0.40 -33.43 6.10
CA GLU A 247 -1.72 -34.09 6.08
C GLU A 247 -1.73 -35.38 5.26
N THR A 248 -1.13 -35.35 4.07
CA THR A 248 -1.21 -36.45 3.09
C THR A 248 -0.08 -37.46 3.27
N HIS A 249 1.13 -36.99 3.60
CA HIS A 249 2.36 -37.78 3.69
C HIS A 249 2.96 -37.71 5.10
N HIS A 250 2.11 -37.88 6.13
CA HIS A 250 2.47 -37.74 7.56
C HIS A 250 3.64 -38.63 8.03
N ASN A 251 3.93 -39.72 7.33
CA ASN A 251 5.07 -40.60 7.61
C ASN A 251 6.41 -40.08 7.05
N LYS A 252 6.36 -39.14 6.09
CA LYS A 252 7.52 -38.55 5.41
C LYS A 252 7.76 -37.10 5.84
N PHE A 253 6.72 -36.39 6.28
CA PHE A 253 6.81 -34.99 6.71
C PHE A 253 6.17 -34.78 8.08
N SER A 254 6.82 -33.99 8.92
CA SER A 254 6.32 -33.65 10.25
C SER A 254 6.50 -32.18 10.57
N PHE A 255 5.57 -31.60 11.35
CA PHE A 255 5.77 -30.28 11.92
C PHE A 255 6.59 -30.37 13.20
N LYS A 256 7.58 -29.49 13.33
CA LYS A 256 8.37 -29.32 14.55
C LYS A 256 8.33 -27.87 15.00
N THR A 257 8.43 -27.68 16.31
CA THR A 257 8.56 -26.35 16.91
C THR A 257 9.99 -26.17 17.38
N LYS A 258 10.72 -25.23 16.77
CA LYS A 258 12.09 -24.86 17.17
C LYS A 258 12.10 -23.38 17.50
N HIS A 259 12.69 -23.02 18.65
CA HIS A 259 12.78 -21.61 19.09
C HIS A 259 11.43 -20.85 19.04
N ARG A 260 10.32 -21.53 19.39
CA ARG A 260 8.94 -21.00 19.35
C ARG A 260 8.41 -20.67 17.95
N LYS A 261 9.07 -21.16 16.90
CA LYS A 261 8.66 -21.00 15.50
C LYS A 261 8.28 -22.35 14.91
N LYS A 262 7.34 -22.34 13.96
CA LYS A 262 6.90 -23.54 13.24
C LYS A 262 7.86 -23.89 12.10
N HIS A 263 8.26 -25.15 12.07
CA HIS A 263 9.16 -25.72 11.07
C HIS A 263 8.53 -26.96 10.43
N ILE A 264 8.87 -27.22 9.18
CA ILE A 264 8.59 -28.49 8.50
C ILE A 264 9.88 -29.31 8.44
N LEU A 265 9.81 -30.56 8.92
CA LEU A 265 10.88 -31.53 8.78
C LEU A 265 10.52 -32.51 7.66
N ASN A 266 11.45 -32.64 6.72
CA ASN A 266 11.46 -33.73 5.76
C ASN A 266 12.20 -34.93 6.38
N GLU A 267 11.48 -35.99 6.73
CA GLU A 267 12.06 -37.19 7.35
C GLU A 267 12.94 -37.98 6.39
N LEU A 268 12.71 -37.82 5.07
CA LEU A 268 13.46 -38.52 4.02
C LEU A 268 14.85 -37.90 3.80
N THR A 269 14.94 -36.57 3.71
CA THR A 269 16.21 -35.86 3.48
C THR A 269 16.87 -35.36 4.76
N ARG A 270 16.15 -35.40 5.89
CA ARG A 270 16.52 -34.82 7.20
C ARG A 270 16.68 -33.30 7.20
N GLU A 271 16.21 -32.62 6.16
CA GLU A 271 16.19 -31.16 6.12
C GLU A 271 15.03 -30.58 6.93
N ASP A 272 15.31 -29.47 7.60
CA ASP A 272 14.37 -28.76 8.46
C ASP A 272 14.28 -27.31 8.02
N PHE A 273 13.07 -26.86 7.70
CA PHE A 273 12.83 -25.52 7.18
C PHE A 273 11.85 -24.74 8.06
N ALA A 274 12.23 -23.49 8.38
CA ALA A 274 11.33 -22.56 9.03
C ALA A 274 10.21 -22.10 8.08
N LEU A 275 8.99 -21.97 8.59
CA LEU A 275 7.82 -21.53 7.81
C LEU A 275 7.47 -20.04 8.02
N GLU A 276 8.12 -19.39 8.99
CA GLU A 276 7.83 -18.00 9.38
C GLU A 276 8.84 -17.00 8.81
N GLN A 277 8.33 -15.87 8.28
CA GLN A 277 9.09 -14.85 7.51
C GLN A 277 10.40 -14.41 8.15
N GLY A 278 10.46 -14.26 9.48
CA GLY A 278 11.65 -13.80 10.20
C GLY A 278 12.68 -14.90 10.51
N SER A 279 12.52 -16.10 9.95
CA SER A 279 13.40 -17.26 10.17
C SER A 279 13.70 -18.05 8.90
N LEU A 280 13.15 -17.66 7.76
CA LEU A 280 13.43 -18.35 6.50
C LEU A 280 14.91 -18.18 6.16
N GLU A 281 15.64 -19.28 6.13
CA GLU A 281 17.04 -19.34 5.71
C GLU A 281 17.16 -19.21 4.17
N ALA A 282 16.12 -19.62 3.45
CA ALA A 282 16.02 -19.57 2.00
C ALA A 282 14.67 -18.97 1.57
N HIS A 283 14.59 -18.53 0.31
CA HIS A 283 13.36 -17.97 -0.25
C HIS A 283 12.22 -19.02 -0.23
N PRO A 284 10.94 -18.66 0.02
CA PRO A 284 9.84 -19.63 0.11
C PRO A 284 9.76 -20.62 -1.07
N LEU A 285 9.89 -20.12 -2.31
CA LEU A 285 9.90 -20.99 -3.50
C LEU A 285 11.08 -21.96 -3.56
N GLU A 286 12.22 -21.60 -2.96
CA GLU A 286 13.37 -22.50 -2.87
C GLU A 286 13.07 -23.66 -1.93
N VAL A 287 12.47 -23.35 -0.78
CA VAL A 287 12.05 -24.35 0.20
C VAL A 287 11.00 -25.27 -0.42
N ILE A 288 9.98 -24.72 -1.08
CA ILE A 288 8.96 -25.51 -1.80
C ILE A 288 9.61 -26.42 -2.85
N ALA A 289 10.51 -25.88 -3.67
CA ALA A 289 11.20 -26.66 -4.69
C ALA A 289 12.04 -27.80 -4.09
N ARG A 290 12.53 -27.69 -2.86
CA ARG A 290 13.24 -28.80 -2.18
C ARG A 290 12.28 -29.82 -1.56
N LEU A 291 11.09 -29.38 -1.14
CA LEU A 291 10.08 -30.22 -0.52
C LEU A 291 9.29 -31.05 -1.53
N CYS A 292 9.08 -30.54 -2.74
CA CYS A 292 8.19 -31.12 -3.76
C CYS A 292 8.95 -31.53 -5.03
N GLY A 293 8.37 -32.48 -5.77
CA GLY A 293 8.90 -32.91 -7.08
C GLY A 293 8.44 -32.03 -8.24
N GLU A 294 7.41 -31.22 -8.01
CA GLU A 294 6.72 -30.37 -8.98
C GLU A 294 7.31 -28.95 -9.06
N ASP A 295 7.07 -28.28 -10.19
CA ASP A 295 7.41 -26.86 -10.38
C ASP A 295 6.20 -25.97 -10.13
N PHE A 296 6.45 -24.80 -9.53
CA PHE A 296 5.39 -23.88 -9.13
C PHE A 296 5.48 -22.58 -9.91
N MET A 297 4.33 -22.14 -10.41
CA MET A 297 4.13 -20.81 -10.99
C MET A 297 2.98 -20.13 -10.27
N VAL A 298 3.21 -18.90 -9.81
CA VAL A 298 2.22 -18.09 -9.09
C VAL A 298 1.81 -16.94 -9.99
N TRP A 299 0.52 -16.83 -10.29
CA TRP A 299 0.00 -15.74 -11.11
C TRP A 299 -0.80 -14.77 -10.26
N ALA A 300 -0.58 -13.48 -10.47
CA ALA A 300 -1.38 -12.43 -9.88
C ALA A 300 -2.52 -12.06 -10.83
N ARG A 301 -3.74 -11.94 -10.30
CA ARG A 301 -4.86 -11.39 -11.07
C ARG A 301 -5.01 -9.92 -10.75
N SER A 302 -4.87 -9.06 -11.74
CA SER A 302 -5.12 -7.63 -11.56
C SER A 302 -6.59 -7.37 -11.29
N GLU A 303 -6.89 -6.53 -10.31
CA GLU A 303 -8.26 -6.12 -10.01
C GLU A 303 -8.85 -5.22 -11.08
N SER A 304 -8.03 -4.36 -11.70
CA SER A 304 -8.47 -3.36 -12.67
C SER A 304 -8.73 -3.98 -14.04
N THR A 305 -7.82 -4.82 -14.53
CA THR A 305 -7.93 -5.42 -15.87
C THR A 305 -8.56 -6.81 -15.84
N ARG A 306 -8.65 -7.45 -14.67
CA ARG A 306 -9.09 -8.86 -14.50
C ARG A 306 -8.26 -9.88 -15.28
N MET A 307 -7.10 -9.47 -15.78
CA MET A 307 -6.14 -10.33 -16.47
C MET A 307 -5.17 -10.96 -15.47
N TRP A 308 -4.62 -12.11 -15.85
CA TRP A 308 -3.56 -12.79 -15.11
C TRP A 308 -2.20 -12.32 -15.62
N TYR A 309 -1.27 -12.08 -14.70
CA TYR A 309 0.09 -11.62 -14.99
C TYR A 309 1.10 -12.55 -14.31
N LEU A 310 2.23 -12.75 -15.01
CA LEU A 310 3.45 -13.39 -14.54
C LEU A 310 4.33 -12.37 -13.80
#